data_AF-A0A259ASL3-F1
#
_entry.id   AF-A0A259ASL3-F1
#
_cell.length_a   1.000
_cell.length_b   1.000
_cell.length_c   1.000
_cell.angle_alpha   90.00
_cell.angle_beta   90.00
_cell.angle_gamma   90.00
#
_symmetry.space_group_name_H-M   'P 1'
#
loop_
_entity.id
_entity.type
_entity.pdbx_description
1 polymer ?
#
loop_
_entity_poly.entity_id
_entity_poly.type
_entity_poly.pdbx_seq_one_letter_code
_entity_poly.pdbx_strand_id
1 'polypeptide(L)'
;MPPDDALARCRAARLLAAAFVHVPPQDLEGTRGRAPVTLARHVALYVAHVTLGVPRGAVADHFGRDRTSIAYACARMEQRRE
;
A
#
# COMPACT_ATOMS: atom_id res chain seq x y z
N MET A 1 18.50 2.90 -1.82
CA MET A 1 17.56 3.12 -2.93
C MET A 1 17.41 4.63 -3.09
N PRO A 2 17.62 5.19 -4.29
CA PRO A 2 17.43 6.62 -4.47
C PRO A 2 15.96 7.00 -4.15
N PRO A 3 15.70 8.21 -3.61
CA PRO A 3 14.38 8.60 -3.13
C PRO A 3 13.30 8.58 -4.22
N ASP A 4 13.65 8.91 -5.47
CA ASP A 4 12.70 8.98 -6.59
C ASP A 4 12.15 7.60 -6.97
N ASP A 5 12.96 6.54 -6.83
CA ASP A 5 12.53 5.16 -7.09
C ASP A 5 11.46 4.70 -6.07
N ALA A 6 11.56 5.16 -4.83
CA ALA A 6 10.63 4.79 -3.76
C ALA A 6 9.24 5.35 -4.02
N LEU A 7 9.17 6.63 -4.39
CA LEU A 7 7.94 7.29 -4.73
C LEU A 7 7.28 6.65 -5.95
N ALA A 8 8.05 6.39 -7.01
CA ALA A 8 7.55 5.75 -8.23
C ALA A 8 6.94 4.37 -7.95
N ARG A 9 7.63 3.53 -7.16
CA ARG A 9 7.13 2.21 -6.75
C ARG A 9 5.90 2.29 -5.85
N CYS A 10 5.88 3.21 -4.89
CA CYS A 10 4.71 3.44 -4.03
C CYS A 10 3.48 3.88 -4.85
N ARG A 11 3.68 4.77 -5.83
CA ARG A 11 2.63 5.20 -6.76
C ARG A 11 2.14 4.03 -7.61
N ALA A 12 3.05 3.24 -8.17
CA ALA A 12 2.70 2.05 -8.95
C ALA A 12 1.89 1.05 -8.10
N ALA A 13 2.31 0.77 -6.87
CA ALA A 13 1.58 -0.10 -5.96
C ALA A 13 0.15 0.39 -5.67
N ARG A 14 -0.05 1.70 -5.49
CA ARG A 14 -1.38 2.32 -5.30
C ARG A 14 -2.27 2.12 -6.53
N LEU A 15 -1.74 2.38 -7.73
CA LEU A 15 -2.48 2.22 -8.98
C LEU A 15 -2.86 0.76 -9.24
N LEU A 16 -1.92 -0.16 -9.06
CA LEU A 16 -2.16 -1.59 -9.21
C LEU A 16 -3.22 -2.08 -8.22
N ALA A 17 -3.16 -1.66 -6.96
CA ALA A 17 -4.13 -2.07 -5.96
C ALA A 17 -5.53 -1.49 -6.22
N ALA A 18 -5.62 -0.22 -6.61
CA ALA A 18 -6.88 0.41 -7.00
C ALA A 18 -7.52 -0.30 -8.19
N ALA A 19 -6.73 -0.63 -9.22
CA ALA A 19 -7.19 -1.39 -10.38
C ALA A 19 -7.65 -2.80 -9.98
N PHE A 20 -6.88 -3.52 -9.16
CA PHE A 20 -7.20 -4.87 -8.70
C PHE A 20 -8.50 -4.95 -7.91
N VAL A 21 -8.80 -3.95 -7.08
CA VAL A 21 -10.01 -3.91 -6.23
C VAL A 21 -11.17 -3.14 -6.88
N HIS A 22 -10.98 -2.64 -8.10
CA HIS A 22 -11.97 -1.85 -8.84
C HIS A 22 -12.47 -0.62 -8.05
N VAL A 23 -11.54 0.15 -7.48
CA VAL A 23 -11.82 1.43 -6.81
C VAL A 23 -11.02 2.58 -7.44
N PRO A 24 -11.51 3.82 -7.40
CA PRO A 24 -10.74 4.96 -7.87
C PRO A 24 -9.43 5.15 -7.07
N PRO A 25 -8.27 5.39 -7.71
CA PRO A 25 -7.00 5.56 -7.01
C PRO A 25 -7.00 6.69 -5.97
N GLN A 26 -7.73 7.77 -6.24
CA GLN A 26 -7.90 8.90 -5.31
C GLN A 26 -8.56 8.49 -3.98
N ASP A 27 -9.39 7.44 -3.97
CA ASP A 27 -10.01 6.95 -2.74
C ASP A 27 -8.95 6.41 -1.77
N LEU A 28 -7.78 5.99 -2.25
CA LEU A 28 -6.71 5.43 -1.42
C LEU A 28 -5.91 6.51 -0.67
N GLU A 29 -6.03 7.80 -1.02
CA GLU A 29 -5.29 8.91 -0.37
C GLU A 29 -5.74 9.15 1.08
N GLY A 30 -6.99 8.85 1.40
CA GLY A 30 -7.53 9.00 2.76
C GLY A 30 -7.03 7.96 3.77
N THR A 31 -7.32 8.20 5.05
CA THR A 31 -7.03 7.22 6.12
C THR A 31 -8.19 6.26 6.39
N ARG A 32 -9.42 6.71 6.09
CA ARG A 32 -10.68 5.98 6.30
C ARG A 32 -11.36 5.67 4.97
N GLY A 33 -12.28 4.71 4.96
CA GLY A 33 -13.03 4.35 3.76
C GLY A 33 -13.82 3.07 3.94
N ARG A 34 -14.70 2.80 2.98
CA ARG A 34 -15.45 1.53 2.87
C ARG A 34 -14.51 0.33 2.73
N ALA A 35 -15.01 -0.88 3.02
CA ALA A 35 -14.22 -2.10 3.03
C ALA A 35 -13.38 -2.34 1.74
N PRO A 36 -13.89 -2.10 0.51
CA PRO A 36 -13.06 -2.23 -0.70
C PRO A 36 -11.87 -1.28 -0.74
N VAL A 37 -12.05 -0.02 -0.31
CA VAL A 37 -10.97 0.97 -0.28
C VAL A 37 -9.92 0.59 0.77
N THR A 38 -10.34 0.12 1.93
CA THR A 38 -9.43 -0.40 2.96
C THR A 38 -8.63 -1.61 2.47
N LEU A 39 -9.28 -2.54 1.75
CA LEU A 39 -8.60 -3.66 1.11
C LEU A 39 -7.57 -3.18 0.08
N ALA A 40 -7.95 -2.26 -0.80
CA ALA A 40 -7.04 -1.69 -1.80
C ALA A 40 -5.82 -1.02 -1.15
N ARG A 41 -6.00 -0.34 -0.02
CA ARG A 41 -4.86 0.20 0.75
C ARG A 41 -3.96 -0.91 1.28
N HIS A 42 -4.51 -1.95 1.90
CA HIS A 42 -3.68 -3.07 2.38
C HIS A 42 -2.90 -3.75 1.27
N VAL A 43 -3.53 -3.95 0.10
CA VAL A 43 -2.87 -4.49 -1.10
C VAL A 43 -1.75 -3.55 -1.55
N ALA A 44 -1.99 -2.23 -1.62
CA ALA A 44 -0.96 -1.27 -2.02
C ALA A 44 0.25 -1.28 -1.07
N LEU A 45 0.02 -1.33 0.24
CA LEU A 45 1.08 -1.38 1.24
C LEU A 45 1.89 -2.69 1.14
N TYR A 46 1.21 -3.83 0.93
CA TYR A 46 1.86 -5.13 0.73
C TYR A 46 2.68 -5.14 -0.56
N VAL A 47 2.12 -4.72 -1.69
CA VAL A 47 2.82 -4.70 -2.98
C VAL A 47 4.03 -3.76 -2.94
N ALA A 48 3.89 -2.56 -2.36
CA ALA A 48 5.01 -1.62 -2.22
C ALA A 48 6.16 -2.23 -1.41
N HIS A 49 5.84 -2.84 -0.27
CA HIS A 49 6.86 -3.36 0.63
C HIS A 49 7.44 -4.71 0.19
N VAL A 50 6.57 -5.70 -0.05
CA VAL A 50 6.94 -7.09 -0.27
C VAL A 50 7.31 -7.34 -1.74
N THR A 51 6.50 -6.86 -2.68
CA THR A 51 6.73 -7.13 -4.12
C THR A 51 7.76 -6.17 -4.72
N LEU A 52 7.70 -4.88 -4.40
CA LEU A 52 8.55 -3.84 -5.00
C LEU A 52 9.77 -3.48 -4.14
N GLY A 53 9.90 -4.10 -2.96
CA GLY A 53 11.07 -3.99 -2.10
C GLY A 53 11.27 -2.62 -1.45
N VAL A 54 10.23 -1.79 -1.34
CA VAL A 54 10.33 -0.49 -0.69
C VAL A 54 10.42 -0.69 0.84
N PRO A 55 11.41 -0.10 1.54
CA PRO A 55 11.51 -0.23 2.99
C PRO A 55 10.28 0.32 3.73
N ARG A 56 9.84 -0.31 4.83
CA ARG A 56 8.64 0.10 5.59
C ARG A 56 8.61 1.57 5.97
N GLY A 57 9.76 2.17 6.29
CA GLY A 57 9.87 3.60 6.59
C GLY A 57 9.49 4.48 5.40
N ALA A 58 10.08 4.22 4.24
CA ALA A 58 9.75 4.96 3.02
C ALA A 58 8.30 4.72 2.56
N VAL A 59 7.75 3.52 2.73
CA VAL A 59 6.32 3.27 2.48
C VAL A 59 5.44 4.10 3.43
N ALA A 60 5.76 4.10 4.73
CA ALA A 60 5.06 4.91 5.73
C ALA A 60 5.06 6.40 5.33
N ASP A 61 6.22 6.94 4.96
CA ASP A 61 6.36 8.33 4.54
C ASP A 61 5.53 8.65 3.28
N HIS A 62 5.60 7.82 2.23
CA HIS A 62 4.88 8.04 0.97
C HIS A 62 3.37 7.76 1.02
N PHE A 63 2.90 7.00 2.01
CA PHE A 63 1.47 6.73 2.21
C PHE A 63 0.87 7.54 3.37
N GLY A 64 1.66 8.35 4.08
CA GLY A 64 1.20 9.11 5.25
C GLY A 64 0.68 8.20 6.36
N ARG A 65 1.36 7.07 6.59
CA ARG A 65 0.98 6.03 7.56
C ARG A 65 2.09 5.79 8.55
N ASP A 66 1.74 5.30 9.74
CA ASP A 66 2.72 4.83 10.69
C ASP A 66 3.28 3.45 10.27
N ARG A 67 4.48 3.10 10.76
CA ARG A 67 5.13 1.83 10.42
C ARG A 67 4.33 0.60 10.87
N THR A 68 3.50 0.72 11.90
CA THR A 68 2.68 -0.39 12.40
C THR A 68 1.50 -0.66 11.47
N SER A 69 0.92 0.37 10.83
CA SER A 69 -0.05 0.22 9.74
C SER A 69 0.49 -0.61 8.58
N ILE A 70 1.78 -0.43 8.23
CA ILE A 70 2.43 -1.23 7.18
C ILE A 70 2.54 -2.70 7.61
N ALA A 71 3.00 -2.95 8.84
CA ALA A 71 3.12 -4.31 9.38
C ALA A 71 1.76 -5.01 9.47
N TYR A 72 0.74 -4.31 9.96
CA TYR A 72 -0.63 -4.79 10.05
C TYR A 72 -1.20 -5.16 8.68
N ALA A 73 -1.05 -4.27 7.68
CA ALA A 73 -1.47 -4.55 6.31
C ALA A 73 -0.75 -5.76 5.73
N CYS A 74 0.56 -5.88 5.98
CA CYS A 74 1.34 -7.02 5.51
C CYS A 74 0.84 -8.34 6.10
N ALA A 75 0.67 -8.40 7.43
CA ALA A 75 0.15 -9.57 8.13
C ALA A 75 -1.25 -9.96 7.63
N ARG A 76 -2.12 -8.97 7.40
CA ARG A 76 -3.48 -9.20 6.91
C ARG A 76 -3.51 -9.79 5.49
N MET A 77 -2.56 -9.41 4.63
CA MET A 77 -2.45 -9.94 3.28
C MET A 77 -1.80 -11.31 3.25
N GLU A 78 -0.84 -11.58 4.15
CA GLU A 78 -0.24 -12.91 4.27
C GLU A 78 -1.27 -13.95 4.75
N GLN A 79 -2.11 -13.60 5.73
CA GLN A 79 -3.26 -14.41 6.16
C GLN A 79 -4.29 -14.74 5.05
N ARG A 80 -4.26 -14.02 3.92
CA ARG A 80 -5.14 -14.28 2.77
C ARG A 80 -4.46 -15.11 1.68
N ARG A 81 -3.14 -15.28 1.76
CA ARG A 81 -2.37 -16.14 0.85
C ARG A 81 -2.43 -17.61 1.28
N GLU A 82 -2.59 -17.84 2.59
CA GLU A 82 -2.98 -19.12 3.20
C GLU A 82 -4.45 -19.43 2.93
#